data_AF-G5S4N9-F1
#
_entry.id   AF-G5S4N9-F1
#
_cell.length_a   1.000
_cell.length_b   1.000
_cell.length_c   1.000
_cell.angle_alpha   90.00
_cell.angle_beta   90.00
_cell.angle_gamma   90.00
#
_symmetry.space_group_name_H-M   'P 1'
#
loop_
_entity.id
_entity.type
_entity.pdbx_description
1 polymer ?
#
loop_
_entity_poly.entity_id
_entity_poly.type
_entity_poly.pdbx_seq_one_letter_code
_entity_poly.pdbx_strand_id
1 'polypeptide(L)' 'MKVISQVEAQRKILEEAVSTALELASGKSDGAEVAVSKTTGISVSTRYGEVENVEFNSDG' A
#
# COMPACT_ATOMS: atom_id res chain seq x y z
N MET A 1 -2.27 11.54 -16.63
CA MET A 1 -0.89 11.70 -16.12
C MET A 1 -0.76 11.87 -14.60
N LYS A 2 -1.86 11.88 -13.81
CA LYS A 2 -1.83 12.12 -12.35
C LYS A 2 -1.53 10.88 -11.48
N VAL A 3 -1.87 9.70 -12.00
CA VAL A 3 -1.73 8.43 -11.26
C VAL A 3 -0.27 8.00 -11.16
N ILE A 4 0.51 8.19 -12.23
CA ILE A 4 1.93 7.81 -12.29
C ILE A 4 2.73 8.58 -11.23
N SER A 5 2.53 9.90 -11.12
CA SER A 5 3.18 10.73 -10.11
C SER A 5 2.78 10.36 -8.68
N GLN A 6 1.55 9.87 -8.46
CA GLN A 6 1.12 9.40 -7.15
C GLN A 6 1.79 8.08 -6.77
N VAL A 7 1.92 7.16 -7.73
CA VAL A 7 2.63 5.89 -7.51
C VAL A 7 4.11 6.12 -7.24
N GLU A 8 4.76 7.06 -7.94
CA GLU A 8 6.16 7.43 -7.68
C GLU A 8 6.35 8.03 -6.27
N ALA A 9 5.45 8.91 -5.84
CA ALA A 9 5.50 9.47 -4.49
C ALA A 9 5.28 8.39 -3.42
N GLN A 10 4.32 7.48 -3.62
CA GLN A 10 4.07 6.37 -2.70
C GLN A 10 5.26 5.41 -2.62
N ARG A 11 5.90 5.10 -3.75
CA ARG A 11 7.11 4.27 -3.78
C ARG A 11 8.24 4.89 -2.98
N LYS A 12 8.43 6.21 -3.08
CA LYS A 12 9.50 6.91 -2.36
C LYS A 12 9.30 6.85 -0.84
N ILE A 13 8.06 7.06 -0.39
CA ILE A 13 7.68 6.92 1.03
C ILE A 13 7.92 5.48 1.52
N LEU A 14 7.59 4.49 0.68
CA LEU A 14 7.81 3.07 0.99
C LEU A 14 9.30 2.74 1.15
N GLU A 15 10.13 3.24 0.25
CA GLU A 15 11.59 3.05 0.29
C GLU A 15 12.21 3.68 1.55
N GLU A 16 11.78 4.90 1.91
CA GLU A 16 12.25 5.56 3.14
C GLU A 16 11.81 4.81 4.40
N ALA A 17 10.57 4.30 4.44
CA ALA A 17 10.07 3.50 5.56
C ALA A 17 10.85 2.19 5.72
N VAL A 18 11.13 1.49 4.62
CA VAL A 18 11.93 0.26 4.61
C VAL A 18 13.37 0.54 5.03
N SER A 19 13.98 1.60 4.51
CA SER A 19 15.34 2.01 4.90
C SER A 19 15.43 2.30 6.39
N THR A 20 14.48 3.06 6.93
CA THR A 20 14.42 3.41 8.36
C THR A 20 14.26 2.16 9.23
N ALA A 21 13.38 1.23 8.82
CA ALA A 21 13.15 -0.02 9.54
C ALA A 21 14.40 -0.94 9.51
N LEU A 22 15.10 -1.01 8.38
CA LEU A 22 16.35 -1.75 8.25
C LEU A 22 17.48 -1.11 9.08
N GLU A 23 17.61 0.22 9.07
CA GLU A 23 18.59 0.93 9.91
C GLU A 23 18.33 0.68 11.41
N LEU A 24 17.08 0.76 11.87
CA LEU A 24 16.70 0.46 13.26
C LEU A 24 17.03 -0.99 13.64
N ALA A 25 16.95 -1.92 12.70
CA ALA A 25 17.25 -3.33 12.93
C ALA A 25 18.74 -3.67 12.81
N SER A 26 19.51 -2.90 12.04
CA SER A 26 20.93 -3.15 11.71
C SER A 26 21.88 -3.25 12.92
N GLY A 27 21.45 -2.79 14.10
CA GLY A 27 22.22 -2.86 15.34
C GLY A 27 21.77 -3.94 16.33
N LYS A 28 20.71 -4.71 16.05
CA LYS A 28 20.09 -5.62 17.04
C LYS A 28 19.85 -7.05 16.55
N SER A 29 19.99 -7.33 15.25
CA SER A 29 19.58 -8.60 14.67
C SER A 29 20.51 -9.05 13.53
N ASP A 30 20.76 -10.37 13.42
CA ASP A 30 21.53 -10.97 12.31
C ASP A 30 20.82 -10.92 10.95
N GLY A 31 19.55 -10.53 10.93
CA GLY A 31 18.76 -10.28 9.72
C GLY A 31 17.43 -9.60 10.05
N ALA A 32 16.92 -8.79 9.13
CA ALA A 32 15.64 -8.09 9.27
C ALA A 32 14.89 -8.11 7.94
N GLU A 33 13.63 -8.55 7.97
CA GLU A 33 12.73 -8.53 6.81
C GLU A 33 11.62 -7.52 7.08
N VAL A 34 11.38 -6.64 6.10
CA VAL A 34 10.35 -5.59 6.18
C VAL A 34 9.42 -5.76 4.99
N ALA A 35 8.18 -6.16 5.26
CA ALA A 35 7.13 -6.27 4.26
C ALA A 35 6.11 -5.14 4.48
N VAL A 36 5.88 -4.33 3.46
CA VAL A 36 4.86 -3.27 3.50
C VAL A 36 3.90 -3.50 2.32
N SER A 37 2.62 -3.71 2.64
CA SER A 37 1.57 -3.94 1.66
C SER A 37 0.55 -2.81 1.74
N LYS A 38 0.24 -2.20 0.60
CA LYS A 38 -0.82 -1.21 0.48
C LYS A 38 -1.82 -1.67 -0.57
N THR A 39 -3.02 -2.02 -0.14
CA THR A 39 -4.06 -2.54 -1.03
C THR A 39 -5.11 -1.46 -1.25
N THR A 40 -5.32 -1.07 -2.50
CA THR A 40 -6.46 -0.24 -2.89
C THR A 40 -7.34 -1.04 -3.85
N GLY A 41 -8.54 -1.40 -3.39
CA GLY A 41 -9.50 -2.20 -4.13
C GLY A 41 -10.85 -1.49 -4.24
N ILE A 42 -11.56 -1.78 -5.32
CA ILE A 42 -12.93 -1.31 -5.54
C ILE A 42 -13.81 -2.56 -5.66
N SER A 43 -14.76 -2.72 -4.72
CA SER A 43 -15.72 -3.81 -4.73
C SER A 43 -17.07 -3.28 -5.19
N VAL A 44 -17.57 -3.78 -6.32
CA VAL A 44 -18.87 -3.39 -6.88
C VAL A 44 -19.81 -4.59 -6.77
N SER A 45 -20.85 -4.45 -5.95
CA SER A 45 -21.92 -5.44 -5.80
C SER A 45 -23.09 -5.04 -6.68
N THR A 46 -23.52 -5.94 -7.56
CA THR A 46 -24.72 -5.73 -8.41
C THR A 46 -25.76 -6.81 -8.13
N ARG A 47 -27.04 -6.43 -8.13
CA ARG A 47 -28.16 -7.35 -7.99
C ARG A 47 -29.22 -6.99 -9.02
N TYR A 48 -29.70 -7.99 -9.75
CA TYR A 48 -30.65 -7.81 -10.87
C TYR A 48 -30.21 -6.81 -11.96
N GLY A 49 -28.90 -6.57 -12.10
CA GLY A 49 -28.35 -5.64 -13.10
C GLY A 49 -28.24 -4.19 -12.62
N GLU A 50 -28.68 -3.88 -11.40
CA GLU A 50 -28.44 -2.59 -10.75
C GLU A 50 -27.26 -2.69 -9.76
N VAL A 51 -26.46 -1.62 -9.69
CA VAL A 51 -25.40 -1.49 -8.71
C VAL A 51 -26.04 -1.27 -7.34
N GLU A 52 -25.86 -2.24 -6.46
CA GLU A 52 -26.44 -2.20 -5.11
C GLU A 52 -25.45 -1.58 -4.12
N ASN A 53 -24.14 -1.83 -4.28
CA ASN A 53 -23.13 -1.26 -3.40
C ASN A 53 -21.80 -1.03 -4.13
N VAL A 54 -21.10 0.06 -3.78
CA VAL A 54 -19.73 0.33 -4.21
C VAL A 54 -18.90 0.61 -2.97
N GLU A 55 -17.98 -0.30 -2.66
CA GLU A 55 -17.07 -0.14 -1.54
C GLU A 55 -15.66 0.19 -2.05
N PHE A 56 -15.11 1.28 -1.52
CA PHE A 56 -13.72 1.68 -1.75
C PHE A 56 -12.90 1.22 -0.57
N ASN A 57 -12.14 0.15 -0.77
CA ASN A 57 -11.24 -0.37 0.25
C ASN A 57 -9.86 0.26 -0.01
N SER A 58 -9.44 1.17 0.87
CA SER A 58 -8.10 1.76 0.84
C SER A 58 -7.43 1.45 2.17
N ASP A 59 -6.62 0.40 2.19
CA ASP A 59 -5.71 0.14 3.31
C ASP A 59 -4.69 1.29 3.31
N GLY A 60 -4.67 2.04 4.40
CA GLY A 60 -4.10 3.39 4.52
C GLY A 60 -2.61 3.51 4.25
#